data_AF-A0A917HXL7-F1
#
_entry.id   AF-A0A917HXL7-F1
#
_cell.length_a   1.000
_cell.length_b   1.000
_cell.length_c   1.000
_cell.angle_alpha   90.00
_cell.angle_beta   90.00
_cell.angle_gamma   90.00
#
_symmetry.space_group_name_H-M   'P 1'
#
loop_
_entity.id
_entity.type
_entity.pdbx_description
1 polymer ?
#
loop_
_entity_poly.entity_id
_entity_poly.type
_entity_poly.pdbx_seq_one_letter_code
_entity_poly.pdbx_strand_id
1 'polypeptide(L)'
;MVQVGLIAGLGLLAIACSLPEVQQRPAVAASDFAVADVMVGVPSVYDRYTFYHSWHWEYENTWIPEGEQGRSGVMTVYHNDRTGAWLFTSEAYGVTDEMADWILALPTGEYITAYSDAEGHRGLLRDTLEFPVSDDALAGWLQPSGDDQVFGANNYGWPTLQGVAYEVDYQKTEEHSTVWVADTAVDMRALVHFNRRVADAKLPVHFMPDLPAGKIEVAADTESAIRRVRHRLTAISDNYYEINLNDYDQK
;
A
#
# COMPACT_ATOMS: atom_id res chain seq x y z
N MET A 1 51.67 -54.47 47.22
CA MET A 1 50.58 -55.41 47.51
C MET A 1 49.27 -54.68 47.32
N VAL A 2 48.42 -55.19 46.39
CA VAL A 2 46.93 -55.17 46.42
C VAL A 2 46.24 -53.78 46.34
N GLN A 3 45.23 -53.47 45.52
CA GLN A 3 44.51 -54.09 44.40
C GLN A 3 43.72 -53.00 43.67
N VAL A 4 43.33 -53.31 42.43
CA VAL A 4 42.43 -52.59 41.51
C VAL A 4 40.94 -52.89 41.80
N GLY A 5 40.05 -51.96 41.45
CA GLY A 5 38.61 -52.17 41.16
C GLY A 5 37.87 -50.81 41.17
N LEU A 6 37.33 -50.20 40.11
CA LEU A 6 36.52 -50.57 38.94
C LEU A 6 34.98 -50.62 39.21
N ILE A 7 34.32 -49.50 38.84
CA ILE A 7 33.02 -49.25 38.17
C ILE A 7 31.81 -50.16 38.45
N ALA A 8 30.69 -49.53 38.86
CA ALA A 8 29.29 -49.62 38.37
C ALA A 8 28.37 -48.99 39.45
N GLY A 9 27.26 -48.28 39.23
CA GLY A 9 26.43 -47.93 38.09
C GLY A 9 25.02 -47.53 38.61
N LEU A 10 24.28 -46.75 37.81
CA LEU A 10 22.83 -46.54 37.79
C LEU A 10 22.11 -45.69 38.86
N GLY A 11 21.33 -44.71 38.36
CA GLY A 11 20.14 -44.18 39.06
C GLY A 11 19.75 -42.76 38.69
N LEU A 12 19.07 -42.57 37.55
CA LEU A 12 18.40 -41.32 37.15
C LEU A 12 17.45 -40.79 38.23
N LEU A 13 17.45 -39.48 38.46
CA LEU A 13 16.25 -38.74 38.83
C LEU A 13 16.30 -37.33 38.21
N ALA A 14 15.41 -37.12 37.24
CA ALA A 14 15.15 -35.84 36.60
C ALA A 14 14.37 -34.94 37.57
N ILE A 15 14.80 -33.69 37.74
CA ILE A 15 13.97 -32.63 38.32
C ILE A 15 13.89 -31.54 37.25
N ALA A 16 12.72 -31.49 36.61
CA ALA A 16 12.36 -30.48 35.63
C ALA A 16 12.07 -29.14 36.33
N CYS A 17 12.58 -28.07 35.72
CA CYS A 17 12.33 -26.68 36.08
C CYS A 17 10.85 -26.33 35.89
N SER A 18 10.23 -25.70 36.89
CA SER A 18 8.95 -25.00 36.77
C SER A 18 9.20 -23.51 36.53
N LEU A 19 8.79 -23.03 35.34
CA LEU A 19 8.62 -21.60 35.03
C LEU A 19 7.18 -21.18 35.37
N PRO A 20 6.93 -19.92 35.77
CA PRO A 20 5.60 -19.48 36.14
C PRO A 20 4.69 -19.26 34.92
N GLU A 21 3.44 -19.61 35.15
CA GLU A 21 2.30 -19.65 34.24
C GLU A 21 1.88 -18.23 33.81
N VAL A 22 2.04 -17.92 32.52
CA VAL A 22 1.53 -16.69 31.91
C VAL A 22 0.03 -16.87 31.70
N GLN A 23 -0.77 -16.07 32.43
CA GLN A 23 -2.20 -15.95 32.23
C GLN A 23 -2.51 -15.48 30.80
N GLN A 24 -3.04 -16.39 29.98
CA GLN A 24 -3.62 -16.07 28.69
C GLN A 24 -4.93 -15.30 28.91
N ARG A 25 -5.00 -14.05 28.41
CA ARG A 25 -6.26 -13.32 28.25
C ARG A 25 -7.09 -13.97 27.13
N PRO A 26 -8.42 -13.98 27.23
CA PRO A 26 -9.27 -14.55 26.19
C PRO A 26 -9.17 -13.71 24.91
N ALA A 27 -8.96 -14.39 23.79
CA ALA A 27 -9.05 -13.83 22.45
C ALA A 27 -10.45 -13.26 22.23
N VAL A 28 -10.52 -11.99 21.84
CA VAL A 28 -11.74 -11.39 21.30
C VAL A 28 -11.98 -12.04 19.94
N ALA A 29 -13.16 -12.62 19.77
CA ALA A 29 -13.57 -13.35 18.58
C ALA A 29 -13.45 -12.46 17.34
N ALA A 30 -12.57 -12.86 16.41
CA ALA A 30 -12.59 -12.38 15.04
C ALA A 30 -13.92 -12.80 14.42
N SER A 31 -14.65 -11.83 13.85
CA SER A 31 -15.87 -12.08 13.09
C SER A 31 -15.54 -12.96 11.88
N ASP A 32 -16.23 -14.10 11.79
CA ASP A 32 -16.18 -15.04 10.67
C ASP A 32 -16.52 -14.32 9.35
N PHE A 33 -15.51 -13.99 8.55
CA PHE A 33 -15.68 -13.82 7.12
C PHE A 33 -15.40 -15.16 6.47
N ALA A 34 -16.45 -15.79 5.95
CA ALA A 34 -16.35 -16.99 5.14
C ALA A 34 -15.38 -16.72 3.99
N VAL A 35 -14.34 -17.56 3.90
CA VAL A 35 -13.44 -17.62 2.74
C VAL A 35 -14.27 -18.13 1.58
N ALA A 36 -14.81 -17.20 0.79
CA ALA A 36 -15.34 -17.53 -0.52
C ALA A 36 -14.15 -17.93 -1.39
N ASP A 37 -14.25 -19.14 -1.94
CA ASP A 37 -13.33 -19.72 -2.91
C ASP A 37 -13.04 -18.71 -4.04
N VAL A 38 -11.85 -18.10 -4.02
CA VAL A 38 -11.43 -17.14 -5.05
C VAL A 38 -11.09 -17.94 -6.29
N MET A 39 -12.10 -18.13 -7.14
CA MET A 39 -11.92 -18.53 -8.52
C MET A 39 -10.98 -17.51 -9.18
N VAL A 40 -9.77 -17.96 -9.55
CA VAL A 40 -8.82 -17.23 -10.38
C VAL A 40 -9.41 -17.10 -11.79
N GLY A 41 -10.39 -16.21 -11.93
CA GLY A 41 -10.85 -15.69 -13.21
C GLY A 41 -10.17 -14.35 -13.45
N VAL A 42 -9.52 -14.18 -14.60
CA VAL A 42 -9.07 -12.85 -15.04
C VAL A 42 -10.30 -11.93 -15.01
N PRO A 43 -10.32 -10.85 -14.20
CA PRO A 43 -11.49 -9.98 -14.13
C PRO A 43 -11.74 -9.39 -15.52
N SER A 44 -12.92 -9.65 -16.08
CA SER A 44 -13.33 -9.11 -17.37
C SER A 44 -13.41 -7.59 -17.28
N VAL A 45 -12.92 -6.89 -18.30
CA VAL A 45 -13.13 -5.44 -18.43
C VAL A 45 -14.63 -5.18 -18.51
N TYR A 46 -15.17 -4.44 -17.54
CA TYR A 46 -16.56 -4.03 -17.51
C TYR A 46 -16.74 -2.73 -18.30
N ASP A 47 -17.90 -2.51 -18.90
CA ASP A 47 -18.20 -1.23 -19.56
C ASP A 47 -18.33 -0.08 -18.53
N ARG A 48 -18.68 -0.41 -17.28
CA ARG A 48 -18.95 0.55 -16.21
C ARG A 48 -18.29 0.13 -14.91
N TYR A 49 -17.68 1.10 -14.23
CA TYR A 49 -17.11 0.91 -12.90
C TYR A 49 -17.72 1.92 -11.94
N THR A 50 -18.13 1.45 -10.76
CA THR A 50 -18.63 2.26 -9.66
C THR A 50 -17.71 2.09 -8.46
N PHE A 51 -17.26 3.21 -7.89
CA PHE A 51 -16.36 3.28 -6.76
C PHE A 51 -17.14 3.79 -5.56
N TYR A 52 -16.98 3.11 -4.42
CA TYR A 52 -17.66 3.45 -3.17
C TYR A 52 -16.71 3.93 -2.08
N HIS A 53 -15.40 3.79 -2.29
CA HIS A 53 -14.38 4.22 -1.34
C HIS A 53 -13.33 5.09 -2.03
N SER A 54 -12.95 6.19 -1.38
CA SER A 54 -11.78 6.99 -1.74
C SER A 54 -10.75 6.98 -0.63
N TRP A 55 -9.48 6.96 -1.02
CA TRP A 55 -8.34 6.97 -0.13
C TRP A 55 -7.57 8.28 -0.34
N HIS A 56 -7.24 8.95 0.76
CA HIS A 56 -6.68 10.29 0.76
C HIS A 56 -5.32 10.31 1.45
N TRP A 57 -4.29 10.75 0.73
CA TRP A 57 -2.97 11.01 1.29
C TRP A 57 -2.65 12.49 1.24
N GLU A 58 -2.34 13.07 2.39
CA GLU A 58 -1.65 14.35 2.42
C GLU A 58 -0.18 14.13 2.07
N TYR A 59 0.41 15.04 1.29
CA TYR A 59 1.82 14.99 0.93
C TYR A 59 2.47 16.36 1.01
N GLU A 60 3.78 16.35 1.22
CA GLU A 60 4.65 17.53 1.16
C GLU A 60 6.01 17.12 0.61
N ASN A 61 6.55 17.93 -0.30
CA ASN A 61 7.84 17.79 -0.93
C ASN A 61 8.54 19.14 -0.97
N THR A 62 9.47 19.37 -0.04
CA THR A 62 10.17 20.65 0.07
C THR A 62 11.28 20.82 -0.96
N TRP A 63 11.50 19.85 -1.85
CA TRP A 63 12.37 20.02 -3.03
C TRP A 63 11.75 20.97 -4.05
N ILE A 64 10.43 21.09 -4.03
CA ILE A 64 9.66 21.99 -4.90
C ILE A 64 9.54 23.35 -4.19
N PRO A 65 9.83 24.48 -4.86
CA PRO A 65 9.76 25.82 -4.25
C PRO A 65 8.39 26.14 -3.64
N GLU A 66 8.39 27.05 -2.65
CA GLU A 66 7.14 27.50 -2.03
C GLU A 66 6.21 28.17 -3.06
N GLY A 67 4.93 27.77 -3.05
CA GLY A 67 3.91 28.26 -3.99
C GLY A 67 3.84 27.50 -5.33
N GLU A 68 4.79 26.61 -5.62
CA GLU A 68 4.78 25.78 -6.82
C GLU A 68 3.89 24.54 -6.64
N GLN A 69 3.27 24.09 -7.74
CA GLN A 69 2.42 22.92 -7.73
C GLN A 69 3.22 21.64 -7.43
N GLY A 70 2.61 20.72 -6.68
CA GLY A 70 3.27 19.48 -6.26
C GLY A 70 4.12 19.63 -5.00
N ARG A 71 4.32 20.85 -4.48
CA ARG A 71 4.98 21.03 -3.16
C ARG A 71 4.18 20.39 -2.04
N SER A 72 2.86 20.55 -2.01
CA SER A 72 2.00 19.95 -1.00
C SER A 72 0.58 19.85 -1.51
N GLY A 73 -0.17 18.89 -1.00
CA GLY A 73 -1.57 18.72 -1.39
C GLY A 73 -2.17 17.47 -0.79
N VAL A 74 -3.33 17.10 -1.34
CA VAL A 74 -4.01 15.84 -1.06
C VAL A 74 -4.10 15.07 -2.35
N MET A 75 -3.60 13.84 -2.34
CA MET A 75 -3.80 12.87 -3.40
C MET A 75 -5.02 12.02 -3.06
N THR A 76 -6.00 11.97 -3.96
CA THR A 76 -7.20 11.13 -3.80
C THR A 76 -7.25 10.07 -4.87
N VAL A 77 -7.45 8.80 -4.49
CA VAL A 77 -7.68 7.70 -5.43
C VAL A 77 -8.88 6.89 -4.98
N TYR A 78 -9.58 6.29 -5.95
CA TYR A 78 -10.86 5.61 -5.72
C TYR A 78 -10.69 4.10 -5.90
N HIS A 79 -11.28 3.32 -5.00
CA HIS A 79 -11.21 1.86 -5.03
C HIS A 79 -12.58 1.22 -5.26
N ASN A 80 -12.61 0.18 -6.10
CA ASN A 80 -13.78 -0.65 -6.34
C ASN A 80 -13.56 -2.02 -5.71
N ASP A 81 -14.20 -2.29 -4.56
CA ASP A 81 -13.99 -3.54 -3.82
C ASP A 81 -14.47 -4.79 -4.56
N ARG A 82 -15.36 -4.64 -5.55
CA ARG A 82 -15.88 -5.77 -6.33
C ARG A 82 -14.90 -6.22 -7.40
N THR A 83 -14.23 -5.27 -8.04
CA THR A 83 -13.31 -5.56 -9.16
C THR A 83 -11.84 -5.48 -8.76
N GLY A 84 -11.52 -4.89 -7.60
CA GLY A 84 -10.16 -4.54 -7.18
C GLY A 84 -9.56 -3.39 -8.00
N ALA A 85 -10.36 -2.70 -8.82
CA ALA A 85 -9.86 -1.65 -9.69
C ALA A 85 -9.63 -0.35 -8.92
N TRP A 86 -8.59 0.36 -9.33
CA TRP A 86 -8.26 1.71 -8.85
C TRP A 86 -8.56 2.74 -9.92
N LEU A 87 -9.17 3.85 -9.52
CA LEU A 87 -9.41 4.99 -10.38
C LEU A 87 -8.61 6.19 -9.88
N PHE A 88 -7.90 6.79 -10.82
CA PHE A 88 -7.07 7.97 -10.65
C PHE A 88 -7.67 9.09 -11.51
N THR A 89 -8.07 10.19 -10.88
CA THR A 89 -8.49 11.42 -11.55
C THR A 89 -7.38 12.46 -11.43
N SER A 90 -7.57 13.67 -11.96
CA SER A 90 -6.63 14.78 -11.76
C SER A 90 -6.41 15.14 -10.28
N GLU A 91 -7.28 14.72 -9.36
CA GLU A 91 -7.05 14.82 -7.91
C GLU A 91 -5.90 13.91 -7.43
N ALA A 92 -5.55 12.88 -8.19
CA ALA A 92 -4.45 11.96 -7.88
C ALA A 92 -3.11 12.46 -8.44
N TYR A 93 -3.09 12.86 -9.72
CA TYR A 93 -1.85 13.18 -10.46
C TYR A 93 -1.66 14.67 -10.76
N GLY A 94 -2.60 15.53 -10.35
CA GLY A 94 -2.51 16.97 -10.57
C GLY A 94 -2.47 17.33 -12.06
N VAL A 95 -1.43 18.05 -12.48
CA VAL A 95 -1.26 18.57 -13.86
C VAL A 95 -0.25 17.78 -14.69
N THR A 96 0.22 16.62 -14.21
CA THR A 96 1.24 15.86 -14.94
C THR A 96 0.72 15.31 -16.27
N ASP A 97 -0.60 15.20 -16.41
CA ASP A 97 -1.27 14.83 -17.66
C ASP A 97 -2.58 15.62 -17.77
N GLU A 98 -2.53 16.74 -18.49
CA GLU A 98 -3.68 17.64 -18.66
C GLU A 98 -4.74 17.08 -19.63
N MET A 99 -4.37 16.08 -20.44
CA MET A 99 -5.22 15.50 -21.47
C MET A 99 -5.97 14.26 -20.98
N ALA A 100 -5.46 13.63 -19.91
CA ALA A 100 -6.13 12.52 -19.24
C ALA A 100 -7.30 13.01 -18.39
N ASP A 101 -8.50 12.51 -18.70
CA ASP A 101 -9.69 12.73 -17.88
C ASP A 101 -9.67 11.84 -16.64
N TRP A 102 -9.24 10.58 -16.82
CA TRP A 102 -9.05 9.61 -15.75
C TRP A 102 -8.22 8.41 -16.21
N ILE A 103 -7.67 7.68 -15.24
CA ILE A 103 -6.94 6.45 -15.45
C ILE A 103 -7.55 5.36 -14.57
N LEU A 104 -7.94 4.25 -15.18
CA LEU A 104 -8.41 3.06 -14.50
C LEU A 104 -7.29 2.03 -14.48
N ALA A 105 -6.89 1.56 -13.31
CA ALA A 105 -5.92 0.48 -13.15
C ALA A 105 -6.61 -0.78 -12.64
N LEU A 106 -6.38 -1.88 -13.35
CA LEU A 106 -6.92 -3.18 -12.99
C LEU A 106 -5.92 -3.99 -12.16
N PRO A 107 -6.37 -4.93 -11.31
CA PRO A 107 -5.49 -5.84 -10.57
C PRO A 107 -4.57 -6.69 -11.45
N THR A 108 -4.91 -6.82 -12.74
CA THR A 108 -4.13 -7.54 -13.75
C THR A 108 -2.87 -6.79 -14.18
N GLY A 109 -2.74 -5.51 -13.82
CA GLY A 109 -1.67 -4.63 -14.30
C GLY A 109 -2.01 -3.87 -15.58
N GLU A 110 -3.19 -4.07 -16.16
CA GLU A 110 -3.69 -3.24 -17.25
C GLU A 110 -4.14 -1.87 -16.72
N TYR A 111 -3.68 -0.81 -17.36
CA TYR A 111 -4.12 0.57 -17.16
C TYR A 111 -4.87 1.03 -18.41
N ILE A 112 -6.02 1.65 -18.20
CA ILE A 112 -6.85 2.23 -19.23
C ILE A 112 -6.93 3.74 -18.95
N THR A 113 -6.31 4.53 -19.82
CA THR A 113 -6.29 5.99 -19.72
C THR A 113 -7.34 6.55 -20.66
N ALA A 114 -8.32 7.24 -20.11
CA ALA A 114 -9.27 8.02 -20.89
C ALA A 114 -8.73 9.42 -21.09
N TYR A 115 -8.78 9.89 -22.33
CA TYR A 115 -8.25 11.20 -22.70
C TYR A 115 -9.23 11.96 -23.59
N SER A 116 -9.12 13.28 -23.54
CA SER A 116 -9.78 14.22 -24.44
C SER A 116 -8.70 15.04 -25.15
N ASP A 117 -8.66 15.02 -26.49
CA ASP A 117 -7.71 15.81 -27.26
C ASP A 117 -8.08 17.31 -27.32
N ALA A 118 -7.21 18.14 -27.89
CA ALA A 118 -7.44 19.59 -27.98
C ALA A 118 -8.62 19.97 -28.89
N GLU A 119 -9.06 19.07 -29.76
CA GLU A 119 -10.22 19.21 -30.64
C GLU A 119 -11.51 18.66 -29.99
N GLY A 120 -11.39 18.05 -28.80
CA GLY A 120 -12.48 17.47 -28.02
C GLY A 120 -12.78 16.00 -28.35
N HIS A 121 -11.95 15.34 -29.17
CA HIS A 121 -12.11 13.91 -29.41
C HIS A 121 -11.71 13.11 -28.19
N ARG A 122 -12.52 12.10 -27.88
CA ARG A 122 -12.33 11.22 -26.73
C ARG A 122 -11.80 9.87 -27.17
N GLY A 123 -10.90 9.30 -26.39
CA GLY A 123 -10.37 7.97 -26.65
C GLY A 123 -9.90 7.26 -25.41
N LEU A 124 -9.52 6.00 -25.60
CA LEU A 124 -8.93 5.15 -24.58
C LEU A 124 -7.54 4.68 -25.04
N LEU A 125 -6.54 4.90 -24.20
CA LEU A 125 -5.21 4.28 -24.33
C LEU A 125 -5.08 3.16 -23.32
N ARG A 126 -4.39 2.09 -23.72
CA ARG A 126 -4.16 0.92 -22.85
C ARG A 126 -2.67 0.64 -22.77
N ASP A 127 -2.20 0.46 -21.56
CA ASP A 127 -0.86 -0.02 -21.25
C ASP A 127 -0.93 -1.12 -20.19
N THR A 128 0.10 -1.96 -20.14
CA THR A 128 0.18 -3.03 -19.16
C THR A 128 1.51 -2.93 -18.44
N LEU A 129 1.45 -3.00 -17.12
CA LEU A 129 2.60 -3.04 -16.25
C LEU A 129 2.60 -4.36 -15.50
N GLU A 130 3.67 -5.13 -15.65
CA GLU A 130 3.87 -6.30 -14.81
C GLU A 130 4.22 -5.86 -13.39
N PHE A 131 3.44 -6.34 -12.42
CA PHE A 131 3.76 -6.17 -11.01
C PHE A 131 4.79 -7.22 -10.62
N PRO A 132 6.00 -6.84 -10.20
CA PRO A 132 6.89 -7.81 -9.60
C PRO A 132 6.19 -8.40 -8.37
N VAL A 133 6.06 -9.72 -8.34
CA VAL A 133 5.50 -10.41 -7.18
C VAL A 133 6.60 -10.46 -6.13
N SER A 134 6.47 -9.66 -5.07
CA SER A 134 7.26 -9.86 -3.85
C SER A 134 6.48 -10.82 -2.96
N ASP A 135 6.74 -12.12 -3.11
CA ASP A 135 6.26 -13.17 -2.19
C ASP A 135 7.10 -13.24 -0.90
N ASP A 136 8.17 -12.44 -0.85
CA ASP A 136 9.14 -12.49 0.24
C ASP A 136 8.61 -11.79 1.49
N ALA A 137 9.13 -12.20 2.65
CA ALA A 137 8.90 -11.48 3.90
C ALA A 137 9.39 -10.02 3.78
N LEU A 138 8.89 -9.14 4.65
CA LEU A 138 9.32 -7.76 4.72
C LEU A 138 10.85 -7.68 4.70
N ALA A 139 11.39 -6.87 3.79
CA ALA A 139 12.81 -6.90 3.48
C ALA A 139 13.65 -6.54 4.71
N GLY A 140 14.76 -7.25 4.94
CA GLY A 140 15.58 -7.10 6.16
C GLY A 140 16.26 -5.74 6.34
N TRP A 141 16.16 -4.84 5.37
CA TRP A 141 16.61 -3.45 5.48
C TRP A 141 15.60 -2.54 6.17
N LEU A 142 14.34 -2.98 6.35
CA LEU A 142 13.34 -2.30 7.17
C LEU A 142 13.53 -2.68 8.64
N GLN A 143 14.03 -1.76 9.44
CA GLN A 143 14.28 -1.99 10.86
C GLN A 143 13.07 -1.51 11.68
N PRO A 144 12.34 -2.40 12.38
CA PRO A 144 11.18 -1.96 13.16
C PRO A 144 11.61 -1.01 14.29
N SER A 145 10.99 0.17 14.38
CA SER A 145 11.26 1.11 15.49
C SER A 145 10.57 0.66 16.79
N GLY A 146 9.48 -0.11 16.65
CA GLY A 146 8.61 -0.54 17.74
C GLY A 146 7.39 0.35 17.96
N ASP A 147 7.26 1.45 17.20
CA ASP A 147 6.11 2.35 17.27
C ASP A 147 4.95 1.88 16.41
N ASP A 148 3.74 2.12 16.89
CA ASP A 148 2.49 1.81 16.22
C ASP A 148 1.56 3.04 16.18
N GLN A 149 0.80 3.19 15.10
CA GLN A 149 -0.09 4.34 14.94
C GLN A 149 -1.30 3.98 14.06
N VAL A 150 -2.46 4.56 14.38
CA VAL A 150 -3.66 4.46 13.57
C VAL A 150 -3.66 5.54 12.47
N PHE A 151 -3.92 5.12 11.24
CA PHE A 151 -4.05 5.96 10.03
C PHE A 151 -5.48 5.92 9.50
N GLY A 152 -5.89 6.98 8.81
CA GLY A 152 -7.28 7.13 8.35
C GLY A 152 -8.29 7.43 9.46
N ALA A 153 -7.82 7.78 10.66
CA ALA A 153 -8.68 8.01 11.83
C ALA A 153 -9.73 9.11 11.56
N ASN A 154 -11.00 8.77 11.76
CA ASN A 154 -12.12 9.63 11.44
C ASN A 154 -13.26 9.45 12.46
N ASN A 155 -14.19 10.42 12.50
CA ASN A 155 -15.35 10.39 13.39
C ASN A 155 -16.61 9.81 12.73
N TYR A 156 -16.49 9.29 11.51
CA TYR A 156 -17.61 8.84 10.67
C TYR A 156 -17.77 7.32 10.64
N GLY A 157 -16.85 6.59 11.29
CA GLY A 157 -16.84 5.14 11.33
C GLY A 157 -16.27 4.49 10.07
N TRP A 158 -15.61 5.27 9.20
CA TRP A 158 -14.94 4.73 8.03
C TRP A 158 -13.69 3.91 8.41
N PRO A 159 -13.20 3.03 7.52
CA PRO A 159 -12.07 2.17 7.81
C PRO A 159 -10.82 2.93 8.26
N THR A 160 -10.06 2.32 9.16
CA THR A 160 -8.75 2.80 9.64
C THR A 160 -7.73 1.69 9.51
N LEU A 161 -6.46 2.04 9.38
CA LEU A 161 -5.36 1.07 9.31
C LEU A 161 -4.41 1.23 10.49
N GLN A 162 -3.99 0.11 11.08
CA GLN A 162 -2.93 0.10 12.09
C GLN A 162 -1.59 -0.03 11.36
N GLY A 163 -0.77 1.02 11.42
CA GLY A 163 0.58 1.03 10.88
C GLY A 163 1.62 0.72 11.95
N VAL A 164 2.72 0.08 11.52
CA VAL A 164 3.94 -0.13 12.31
C VAL A 164 5.07 0.65 11.65
N ALA A 165 5.86 1.36 12.46
CA ALA A 165 6.98 2.15 11.99
C ALA A 165 8.24 1.32 11.76
N TYR A 166 8.93 1.63 10.67
CA TYR A 166 10.20 1.07 10.26
C TYR A 166 11.14 2.20 9.89
N GLU A 167 12.39 2.09 10.32
CA GLU A 167 13.47 2.98 9.91
C GLU A 167 14.21 2.40 8.69
N VAL A 168 14.57 3.30 7.79
CA VAL A 168 15.28 3.01 6.55
C VAL A 168 16.47 3.96 6.42
N ASP A 169 17.67 3.39 6.40
CA ASP A 169 18.91 4.12 6.18
C ASP A 169 19.39 3.99 4.73
N TYR A 170 19.39 5.10 4.00
CA TYR A 170 19.89 5.14 2.64
C TYR A 170 21.41 5.42 2.64
N GLN A 171 22.19 4.35 2.67
CA GLN A 171 23.66 4.40 2.75
C GLN A 171 24.33 5.26 1.66
N LYS A 172 23.67 5.45 0.51
CA LYS A 172 24.22 6.22 -0.62
C LYS A 172 23.96 7.73 -0.51
N THR A 173 22.93 8.15 0.21
CA THR A 173 22.45 9.54 0.23
C THR A 173 22.51 10.18 1.61
N GLU A 174 22.89 9.43 2.65
CA GLU A 174 22.84 9.88 4.06
C GLU A 174 21.43 10.33 4.48
N GLU A 175 20.41 9.84 3.77
CA GLU A 175 19.00 10.09 4.09
C GLU A 175 18.51 9.04 5.07
N HIS A 176 17.68 9.49 6.00
CA HIS A 176 16.98 8.65 6.95
C HIS A 176 15.48 8.81 6.73
N SER A 177 14.78 7.69 6.67
CA SER A 177 13.33 7.69 6.48
C SER A 177 12.64 6.83 7.50
N THR A 178 11.58 7.37 8.09
CA THR A 178 10.61 6.60 8.85
C THR A 178 9.45 6.25 7.94
N VAL A 179 9.18 4.96 7.78
CA VAL A 179 8.12 4.42 6.94
C VAL A 179 7.12 3.66 7.80
N TRP A 180 5.83 3.92 7.60
CA TRP A 180 4.74 3.26 8.29
C TRP A 180 4.07 2.27 7.36
N VAL A 181 4.08 0.99 7.74
CA VAL A 181 3.50 -0.10 6.95
C VAL A 181 2.31 -0.69 7.69
N ALA A 182 1.19 -0.87 6.98
CA ALA A 182 -0.03 -1.47 7.51
C ALA A 182 -0.42 -2.72 6.71
N ASP A 183 -1.10 -3.65 7.38
CA ASP A 183 -1.78 -4.76 6.72
C ASP A 183 -3.09 -4.30 6.07
N THR A 184 -3.40 -4.82 4.89
CA THR A 184 -4.63 -4.52 4.15
C THR A 184 -5.06 -5.73 3.32
N ALA A 185 -6.38 -5.92 3.19
CA ALA A 185 -6.95 -6.93 2.29
C ALA A 185 -7.06 -6.42 0.84
N VAL A 186 -6.85 -5.12 0.62
CA VAL A 186 -6.97 -4.48 -0.69
C VAL A 186 -5.66 -4.65 -1.48
N ASP A 187 -5.78 -5.02 -2.75
CA ASP A 187 -4.62 -5.09 -3.66
C ASP A 187 -4.15 -3.69 -4.05
N MET A 188 -3.00 -3.29 -3.51
CA MET A 188 -2.43 -1.95 -3.67
C MET A 188 -1.40 -1.86 -4.80
N ARG A 189 -1.10 -2.96 -5.50
CA ARG A 189 0.01 -3.02 -6.47
C ARG A 189 -0.14 -2.00 -7.60
N ALA A 190 -1.37 -1.78 -8.07
CA ALA A 190 -1.66 -0.77 -9.08
C ALA A 190 -1.33 0.65 -8.59
N LEU A 191 -1.73 1.01 -7.36
CA LEU A 191 -1.39 2.30 -6.75
C LEU A 191 0.13 2.44 -6.58
N VAL A 192 0.76 1.43 -5.97
CA VAL A 192 2.18 1.44 -5.61
C VAL A 192 3.07 1.55 -6.85
N HIS A 193 2.72 0.87 -7.94
CA HIS A 193 3.53 0.86 -9.16
C HIS A 193 3.12 1.90 -10.21
N PHE A 194 2.10 2.73 -9.96
CA PHE A 194 1.58 3.70 -10.93
C PHE A 194 2.70 4.54 -11.58
N ASN A 195 3.62 5.08 -10.77
CA ASN A 195 4.69 5.95 -11.26
C ASN A 195 5.73 5.24 -12.16
N ARG A 196 5.74 3.91 -12.20
CA ARG A 196 6.61 3.11 -13.09
C ARG A 196 6.11 3.03 -14.53
N ARG A 197 4.86 3.43 -14.79
CA ARG A 197 4.30 3.48 -16.15
C ARG A 197 5.11 4.43 -17.03
N VAL A 198 5.23 4.10 -18.31
CA VAL A 198 5.74 5.02 -19.34
C VAL A 198 4.55 5.85 -19.84
N ALA A 199 4.09 6.75 -18.99
CA ALA A 199 2.96 7.66 -19.23
C ALA A 199 3.26 9.01 -18.57
N ASP A 200 2.59 10.06 -19.07
CA ASP A 200 2.78 11.44 -18.60
C ASP A 200 2.24 11.63 -17.18
N ALA A 201 1.12 10.98 -16.86
CA ALA A 201 0.54 11.03 -15.52
C ALA A 201 1.50 10.45 -14.46
N LYS A 202 1.77 11.23 -13.40
CA LYS A 202 2.57 10.85 -12.24
C LYS A 202 1.89 11.28 -10.94
N LEU A 203 1.83 10.36 -9.99
CA LEU A 203 1.43 10.67 -8.62
C LEU A 203 2.51 11.52 -7.95
N PRO A 204 2.12 12.47 -7.10
CA PRO A 204 3.07 13.29 -6.32
C PRO A 204 3.77 12.49 -5.22
N VAL A 205 3.29 11.26 -4.94
CA VAL A 205 3.82 10.34 -3.92
C VAL A 205 4.46 9.14 -4.59
N HIS A 206 5.62 8.72 -4.08
CA HIS A 206 6.28 7.47 -4.46
C HIS A 206 6.18 6.48 -3.31
N PHE A 207 5.37 5.45 -3.50
CA PHE A 207 5.24 4.36 -2.56
C PHE A 207 6.40 3.37 -2.70
N MET A 208 6.75 2.70 -1.60
CA MET A 208 7.70 1.60 -1.60
C MET A 208 7.19 0.40 -2.43
N PRO A 209 7.87 0.03 -3.53
CA PRO A 209 7.41 -1.01 -4.45
C PRO A 209 7.66 -2.43 -3.97
N ASP A 210 8.55 -2.62 -2.99
CA ASP A 210 9.06 -3.94 -2.59
C ASP A 210 8.30 -4.53 -1.39
N LEU A 211 7.14 -3.96 -1.05
CA LEU A 211 6.31 -4.49 0.03
C LEU A 211 5.64 -5.80 -0.38
N PRO A 212 5.53 -6.78 0.54
CA PRO A 212 4.81 -8.02 0.29
C PRO A 212 3.32 -7.76 0.00
N ALA A 213 2.68 -8.69 -0.71
CA ALA A 213 1.23 -8.64 -0.92
C ALA A 213 0.47 -8.56 0.42
N GLY A 214 -0.59 -7.74 0.45
CA GLY A 214 -1.37 -7.48 1.67
C GLY A 214 -0.74 -6.47 2.63
N LYS A 215 0.36 -5.82 2.25
CA LYS A 215 0.95 -4.69 2.98
C LYS A 215 0.96 -3.43 2.13
N ILE A 216 0.87 -2.29 2.80
CA ILE A 216 0.97 -0.97 2.17
C ILE A 216 1.70 0.02 3.05
N GLU A 217 2.50 0.88 2.42
CA GLU A 217 3.02 2.09 3.01
C GLU A 217 1.88 3.12 3.19
N VAL A 218 1.51 3.37 4.45
CA VAL A 218 0.46 4.34 4.80
C VAL A 218 1.03 5.72 5.10
N ALA A 219 2.32 5.81 5.41
CA ALA A 219 3.05 7.07 5.49
C ALA A 219 4.54 6.83 5.30
N ALA A 220 5.23 7.85 4.80
CA ALA A 220 6.68 7.93 4.86
C ALA A 220 7.09 9.36 5.18
N ASP A 221 8.21 9.50 5.87
CA ASP A 221 8.84 10.77 6.17
C ASP A 221 10.34 10.64 5.96
N THR A 222 10.83 11.23 4.88
CA THR A 222 12.25 11.25 4.52
C THR A 222 12.80 12.62 4.82
N GLU A 223 13.75 12.70 5.74
CA GLU A 223 14.44 13.93 6.07
C GLU A 223 15.90 13.89 5.58
N SER A 224 16.30 14.98 4.93
CA SER A 224 17.69 15.33 4.68
C SER A 224 17.95 16.72 5.27
N ALA A 225 19.22 17.10 5.46
CA ALA A 225 19.62 18.32 6.18
C ALA A 225 18.87 19.62 5.85
N ILE A 226 18.31 19.76 4.63
CA ILE A 226 17.54 20.93 4.20
C ILE A 226 16.24 20.58 3.44
N ARG A 227 15.94 19.29 3.24
CA ARG A 227 14.81 18.86 2.40
C ARG A 227 14.06 17.72 3.06
N ARG A 228 12.74 17.75 2.90
CA ARG A 228 11.82 16.76 3.43
C ARG A 228 10.83 16.34 2.36
N VAL A 229 10.59 15.04 2.28
CA VAL A 229 9.50 14.46 1.51
C VAL A 229 8.69 13.62 2.46
N ARG A 230 7.40 13.92 2.60
CA ARG A 230 6.50 13.16 3.43
C ARG A 230 5.16 12.94 2.75
N HIS A 231 4.52 11.84 3.10
CA HIS A 231 3.12 11.61 2.80
C HIS A 231 2.48 10.80 3.92
N ARG A 232 1.15 10.90 4.04
CA ARG A 232 0.39 10.25 5.11
C ARG A 232 -1.04 10.00 4.69
N LEU A 233 -1.51 8.77 4.86
CA LEU A 233 -2.91 8.39 4.73
C LEU A 233 -3.73 9.07 5.84
N THR A 234 -4.61 9.98 5.44
CA THR A 234 -5.42 10.77 6.36
C THR A 234 -6.85 10.28 6.45
N ALA A 235 -7.39 9.69 5.38
CA ALA A 235 -8.74 9.14 5.37
C ALA A 235 -8.91 8.01 4.36
N ILE A 236 -9.76 7.05 4.71
CA ILE A 236 -10.47 6.17 3.79
C ILE A 236 -11.92 6.57 3.97
N SER A 237 -12.58 7.06 2.92
CA SER A 237 -13.91 7.66 3.01
C SER A 237 -14.90 6.96 2.09
N ASP A 238 -16.16 6.92 2.51
CA ASP A 238 -17.25 6.51 1.62
C ASP A 238 -17.51 7.62 0.61
N ASN A 239 -17.42 7.30 -0.68
CA ASN A 239 -17.63 8.25 -1.76
C ASN A 239 -18.17 7.54 -2.99
N TYR A 240 -19.06 8.19 -3.74
CA TYR A 240 -19.61 7.63 -4.96
C TYR A 240 -18.95 8.26 -6.19
N TYR A 241 -18.29 7.43 -7.00
CA TYR A 241 -17.79 7.83 -8.31
C TYR A 241 -18.15 6.77 -9.35
N GLU A 242 -18.50 7.18 -10.57
CA GLU A 242 -18.81 6.24 -11.66
C GLU A 242 -18.12 6.68 -12.95
N ILE A 243 -17.57 5.71 -13.68
CA ILE A 243 -17.07 5.89 -15.05
C ILE A 243 -17.74 4.89 -15.98
N ASN A 244 -17.85 5.26 -17.25
CA ASN A 244 -18.34 4.42 -18.32
C ASN A 244 -17.36 4.47 -19.49
N LEU A 245 -16.74 3.35 -19.83
CA LEU A 245 -15.76 3.27 -20.92
C LEU A 245 -16.38 3.54 -22.28
N ASN A 246 -17.68 3.24 -22.44
CA ASN A 246 -18.40 3.49 -23.70
C ASN A 246 -18.53 4.99 -24.01
N ASP A 247 -18.34 5.88 -23.04
CA ASP A 247 -18.36 7.33 -23.26
C ASP A 247 -17.14 7.80 -24.08
N TYR A 248 -16.13 6.95 -24.22
CA TYR A 248 -14.84 7.20 -24.88
C TYR A 248 -14.60 6.31 -26.11
N ASP A 249 -15.57 5.48 -26.51
CA ASP A 249 -15.49 4.61 -27.69
C ASP A 249 -16.12 5.25 -28.95
N GLN A 250 -16.09 6.59 -29.03
CA GLN A 250 -16.65 7.31 -30.18
C GLN A 250 -15.66 7.29 -31.35
N LYS A 251 -15.93 6.44 -32.33
CA LYS A 251 -15.26 6.40 -33.65
C LYS A 251 -15.73 7.50 -34.57
#